data_AF-A0A3R8AJK4-F1
#
_entry.id   AF-A0A3R8AJK4-F1
#
_cell.length_a   1.000
_cell.length_b   1.000
_cell.length_c   1.000
_cell.angle_alpha   90.00
_cell.angle_beta   90.00
_cell.angle_gamma   90.00
#
_symmetry.space_group_name_H-M   'P 1'
#
loop_
_entity.id
_entity.type
_entity.pdbx_description
1 polymer ?
#
loop_
_entity_poly.entity_id
_entity_poly.type
_entity_poly.pdbx_seq_one_letter_code
_entity_poly.pdbx_strand_id
1 'polypeptide(L)'
;MTKWNKELFVKDLRNSCSREIAKIGEKIIDFSEDFATEVSWGRGDEHGTFTFRCDSDFGTLPLFHMTSDGQLNLQINFLREKDLPKQVLRDMVVKLEANFLRDYDDESYPSDSYENMEYLFHTYTQVDKFLGTVEGVVYRLKQ
;
A
#
# COMPACT_ATOMS: atom_id res chain seq x y z
N MET A 1 -22.51 6.70 -7.08
CA MET A 1 -21.16 6.87 -6.54
C MET A 1 -21.16 7.23 -5.08
N THR A 2 -21.17 6.19 -4.26
CA THR A 2 -20.94 6.27 -2.82
C THR A 2 -19.56 6.85 -2.54
N LYS A 3 -19.48 7.79 -1.58
CA LYS A 3 -18.20 8.25 -1.04
C LYS A 3 -17.78 7.29 0.06
N TRP A 4 -16.64 6.63 -0.12
CA TRP A 4 -16.14 5.67 0.86
C TRP A 4 -15.56 6.40 2.08
N ASN A 5 -15.57 5.72 3.21
CA ASN A 5 -14.92 6.08 4.47
C ASN A 5 -14.42 4.79 5.15
N LYS A 6 -13.71 4.93 6.27
CA LYS A 6 -13.16 3.80 7.02
C LYS A 6 -14.23 2.77 7.38
N GLU A 7 -15.38 3.21 7.89
CA GLU A 7 -16.42 2.30 8.36
C GLU A 7 -17.01 1.46 7.23
N LEU A 8 -17.34 2.10 6.10
CA LEU A 8 -17.88 1.40 4.92
C LEU A 8 -16.83 0.46 4.32
N PHE A 9 -15.59 0.92 4.21
CA PHE A 9 -14.51 0.13 3.63
C PHE A 9 -14.22 -1.13 4.46
N VAL A 10 -14.07 -1.00 5.79
CA VAL A 10 -13.81 -2.15 6.68
C VAL A 10 -14.99 -3.11 6.69
N LYS A 11 -16.22 -2.60 6.65
CA LYS A 11 -17.42 -3.44 6.54
C LYS A 11 -17.40 -4.27 5.26
N ASP A 12 -17.11 -3.64 4.12
CA ASP A 12 -17.04 -4.32 2.83
C ASP A 12 -15.89 -5.33 2.80
N LEU A 13 -14.71 -4.95 3.28
CA LEU A 13 -13.54 -5.82 3.41
C LEU A 13 -13.82 -7.11 4.18
N ARG A 14 -14.56 -7.01 5.30
CA ARG A 14 -14.96 -8.18 6.09
C ARG A 14 -15.98 -9.08 5.38
N ASN A 15 -16.74 -8.55 4.43
CA ASN A 15 -17.75 -9.30 3.68
C ASN A 15 -17.16 -9.92 2.40
N SER A 16 -16.23 -9.22 1.76
CA SER A 16 -15.68 -9.55 0.44
C SER A 16 -14.45 -10.46 0.53
N CYS A 17 -13.71 -10.41 1.64
CA CYS A 17 -12.45 -11.16 1.80
C CYS A 17 -12.54 -12.25 2.88
N SER A 18 -11.56 -13.15 2.86
CA SER A 18 -11.34 -14.09 3.96
C SER A 18 -11.06 -13.35 5.28
N ARG A 19 -11.38 -13.97 6.42
CA ARG A 19 -11.18 -13.37 7.75
C ARG A 19 -9.73 -12.93 7.98
N GLU A 20 -8.77 -13.67 7.42
CA GLU A 20 -7.35 -13.34 7.53
C GLU A 20 -7.02 -12.06 6.76
N ILE A 21 -7.42 -11.96 5.50
CA ILE A 21 -7.20 -10.75 4.70
C ILE A 21 -7.93 -9.54 5.28
N ALA A 22 -9.14 -9.71 5.79
CA ALA A 22 -9.85 -8.63 6.45
C ALA A 22 -9.06 -8.08 7.65
N LYS A 23 -8.46 -8.94 8.48
CA LYS A 23 -7.59 -8.52 9.58
C LYS A 23 -6.31 -7.83 9.10
N ILE A 24 -5.73 -8.30 8.00
CA ILE A 24 -4.54 -7.68 7.41
C ILE A 24 -4.86 -6.28 6.90
N GLY A 25 -5.96 -6.12 6.14
CA GLY A 25 -6.37 -4.82 5.64
C GLY A 25 -6.75 -3.84 6.76
N GLU A 26 -7.42 -4.31 7.83
CA GLU A 26 -7.65 -3.50 9.04
C GLU A 26 -6.34 -3.03 9.67
N LYS A 27 -5.35 -3.93 9.81
CA LYS A 27 -4.03 -3.58 10.34
C LYS A 27 -3.29 -2.56 9.46
N ILE A 28 -3.40 -2.66 8.14
CA ILE A 28 -2.84 -1.68 7.20
C ILE A 28 -3.53 -0.32 7.39
N ILE A 29 -4.86 -0.29 7.53
CA ILE A 29 -5.61 0.95 7.76
C ILE A 29 -5.21 1.60 9.09
N ASP A 30 -5.14 0.83 10.17
CA ASP A 30 -4.76 1.36 11.49
C ASP A 30 -3.33 1.90 11.48
N PHE A 31 -2.37 1.19 10.88
CA PHE A 31 -1.02 1.72 10.63
C PHE A 31 -1.07 3.04 9.85
N SER A 32 -1.94 3.13 8.84
CA SER A 32 -1.99 4.31 7.99
C SER A 32 -2.49 5.54 8.71
N GLU A 33 -3.34 5.41 9.72
CA GLU A 33 -3.80 6.54 10.53
C GLU A 33 -2.66 7.17 11.35
N ASP A 34 -1.66 6.38 11.73
CA ASP A 34 -0.52 6.83 12.53
C ASP A 34 0.64 7.37 11.66
N PHE A 35 0.88 6.77 10.50
CA PHE A 35 2.09 7.01 9.71
C PHE A 35 1.87 7.76 8.39
N ALA A 36 0.66 7.73 7.82
CA ALA A 36 0.39 8.49 6.62
C ALA A 36 0.39 9.99 6.92
N THR A 37 0.80 10.79 5.95
CA THR A 37 0.54 12.23 6.01
C THR A 37 -0.91 12.51 5.64
N GLU A 38 -1.42 11.77 4.66
CA GLU A 38 -2.82 11.82 4.26
C GLU A 38 -3.31 10.41 3.90
N VAL A 39 -4.51 10.08 4.38
CA VAL A 39 -5.29 8.96 3.90
C VAL A 39 -6.48 9.51 3.11
N SER A 40 -6.69 8.98 1.90
CA SER A 40 -7.85 9.32 1.09
C SER A 40 -8.69 8.10 0.74
N TRP A 41 -10.00 8.27 0.77
CA TRP A 41 -11.00 7.26 0.42
C TRP A 41 -11.65 7.61 -0.92
N GLY A 42 -11.73 6.63 -1.81
CA GLY A 42 -12.24 6.79 -3.16
C GLY A 42 -13.75 6.98 -3.24
N ARG A 43 -14.25 7.02 -4.48
CA ARG A 43 -15.67 6.99 -4.80
C ARG A 43 -15.91 5.84 -5.76
N GLY A 44 -16.98 5.08 -5.56
CA GLY A 44 -17.28 3.92 -6.38
C GLY A 44 -18.50 3.20 -5.83
N ASP A 45 -19.13 2.39 -6.67
CA ASP A 45 -20.33 1.65 -6.30
C ASP A 45 -20.08 0.13 -6.12
N GLU A 46 -18.91 -0.38 -6.54
CA GLU A 46 -18.54 -1.80 -6.45
C GLU A 46 -17.71 -2.11 -5.20
N HIS A 47 -16.53 -1.49 -5.10
CA HIS A 47 -15.64 -1.65 -3.95
C HIS A 47 -15.07 -0.29 -3.53
N GLY A 48 -14.56 -0.24 -2.30
CA GLY A 48 -13.84 0.89 -1.76
C GLY A 48 -12.42 0.95 -2.31
N THR A 49 -11.87 2.16 -2.36
CA THR A 49 -10.45 2.39 -2.60
C THR A 49 -9.90 3.23 -1.46
N PHE A 50 -8.76 2.83 -0.95
CA PHE A 50 -7.99 3.47 0.08
C PHE A 50 -6.63 3.84 -0.51
N THR A 51 -6.12 5.04 -0.22
CA THR A 51 -4.79 5.46 -0.66
C THR A 51 -4.00 5.98 0.53
N PHE A 52 -2.82 5.42 0.71
CA PHE A 52 -1.81 5.92 1.65
C PHE A 52 -0.92 6.95 0.93
N ARG A 53 -0.78 8.15 1.52
CA ARG A 53 0.16 9.16 1.02
C ARG A 53 1.10 9.67 2.10
N CYS A 54 2.30 10.03 1.69
CA CYS A 54 3.28 10.71 2.55
C CYS A 54 3.85 11.95 1.87
N ASP A 55 4.20 12.94 2.69
CA ASP A 55 4.91 14.11 2.21
C ASP A 55 6.35 13.78 1.82
N SER A 56 6.83 14.55 0.84
CA SER A 56 8.21 14.60 0.38
C SER A 56 8.53 16.02 -0.10
N ASP A 57 9.80 16.30 -0.41
CA ASP A 57 10.22 17.55 -1.06
C ASP A 57 9.53 17.80 -2.41
N PHE A 58 8.92 16.77 -3.00
CA PHE A 58 8.21 16.83 -4.28
C PHE A 58 6.68 16.90 -4.12
N GLY A 59 6.21 17.14 -2.88
CA GLY A 59 4.81 17.12 -2.50
C GLY A 59 4.36 15.76 -1.97
N THR A 60 3.05 15.60 -1.83
CA THR A 60 2.42 14.42 -1.23
C THR A 60 2.33 13.28 -2.26
N LEU A 61 3.04 12.18 -2.00
CA LEU A 61 3.17 11.03 -2.90
C LEU A 61 2.37 9.82 -2.38
N PRO A 62 1.60 9.12 -3.23
CA PRO A 62 1.04 7.83 -2.87
C PRO A 62 2.13 6.75 -2.81
N LEU A 63 2.12 5.93 -1.75
CA LEU A 63 3.01 4.76 -1.66
C LEU A 63 2.31 3.46 -2.06
N PHE A 64 1.02 3.35 -1.72
CA PHE A 64 0.19 2.23 -2.15
C PHE A 64 -1.29 2.60 -2.16
N HIS A 65 -2.05 1.83 -2.93
CA HIS A 65 -3.50 1.77 -2.86
C HIS A 65 -3.94 0.41 -2.32
N MET A 66 -5.09 0.38 -1.66
CA MET A 66 -5.75 -0.86 -1.23
C MET A 66 -7.24 -0.78 -1.57
N THR A 67 -7.84 -1.90 -1.94
CA THR A 67 -9.28 -1.99 -2.20
C THR A 67 -9.99 -2.84 -1.16
N SER A 68 -11.28 -2.59 -0.96
CA SER A 68 -12.07 -3.35 0.02
C SER A 68 -12.40 -4.78 -0.44
N ASP A 69 -12.09 -5.15 -1.68
CA ASP A 69 -12.13 -6.52 -2.17
C ASP A 69 -10.77 -7.23 -2.09
N GLY A 70 -9.80 -6.65 -1.37
CA GLY A 70 -8.60 -7.35 -0.96
C GLY A 70 -7.41 -7.23 -1.92
N GLN A 71 -7.37 -6.18 -2.76
CA GLN A 71 -6.23 -5.91 -3.62
C GLN A 71 -5.30 -4.86 -3.01
N LEU A 72 -4.00 -5.00 -3.29
CA LEU A 72 -2.96 -4.03 -2.97
C LEU A 72 -2.26 -3.60 -4.27
N ASN A 73 -2.03 -2.31 -4.45
CA ASN A 73 -1.25 -1.78 -5.57
C ASN A 73 -0.11 -0.94 -5.02
N LEU A 74 1.13 -1.41 -5.24
CA LEU A 74 2.34 -0.72 -4.83
C LEU A 74 2.72 0.30 -5.90
N GLN A 75 2.87 1.56 -5.51
CA GLN A 75 3.11 2.67 -6.46
C GLN A 75 4.60 2.79 -6.84
N ILE A 76 5.27 1.67 -7.13
CA ILE A 76 6.73 1.61 -7.32
C ILE A 76 7.13 2.36 -8.60
N ASN A 77 6.43 2.14 -9.71
CA ASN A 77 6.72 2.78 -10.98
C ASN A 77 6.34 4.26 -10.94
N PHE A 78 5.23 4.62 -10.29
CA PHE A 78 4.92 6.03 -10.04
C PHE A 78 6.07 6.73 -9.28
N LEU A 79 6.66 6.07 -8.28
CA LEU A 79 7.79 6.60 -7.52
C LEU A 79 9.09 6.62 -8.34
N ARG A 80 9.31 5.67 -9.26
CA ARG A 80 10.44 5.68 -10.22
C ARG A 80 10.45 6.90 -11.12
N GLU A 81 9.27 7.33 -11.54
CA GLU A 81 9.11 8.52 -12.39
C GLU A 81 9.34 9.84 -11.63
N LYS A 82 9.44 9.79 -10.30
CA LYS A 82 9.78 10.95 -9.47
C LYS A 82 11.30 11.02 -9.27
N ASP A 83 11.80 12.24 -9.12
CA ASP A 83 13.23 12.50 -8.85
C ASP A 83 13.59 12.23 -7.38
N LEU A 84 13.13 11.10 -6.83
CA LEU A 84 13.38 10.70 -5.46
C LEU A 84 14.85 10.32 -5.27
N PRO A 85 15.41 10.49 -4.05
CA PRO A 85 16.73 9.97 -3.77
C PRO A 85 16.80 8.47 -4.05
N LYS A 86 17.69 8.06 -4.96
CA LYS A 86 17.78 6.67 -5.46
C LYS A 86 17.89 5.62 -4.37
N GLN A 87 18.49 5.98 -3.23
CA GLN A 87 18.65 5.08 -2.08
C GLN A 87 17.31 4.74 -1.40
N VAL A 88 16.34 5.67 -1.38
CA VAL A 88 15.03 5.46 -0.75
C VAL A 88 14.25 4.41 -1.54
N LEU A 89 14.13 4.61 -2.85
CA LEU A 89 13.46 3.67 -3.74
C LEU A 89 14.15 2.32 -3.77
N ARG A 90 15.50 2.30 -3.82
CA ARG A 90 16.26 1.04 -3.81
C ARG A 90 16.04 0.24 -2.51
N ASP A 91 16.07 0.89 -1.35
CA ASP A 91 15.84 0.21 -0.07
C ASP A 91 14.41 -0.30 0.05
N MET A 92 13.42 0.47 -0.40
CA MET A 92 12.02 0.05 -0.49
C MET A 92 11.90 -1.21 -1.34
N VAL A 93 12.38 -1.17 -2.58
CA VAL A 93 12.29 -2.28 -3.54
C VAL A 93 12.92 -3.55 -2.98
N VAL A 94 14.20 -3.50 -2.55
CA VAL A 94 14.91 -4.68 -2.03
C VAL A 94 14.16 -5.34 -0.85
N LYS A 95 13.56 -4.54 0.04
CA LYS A 95 12.80 -5.07 1.18
C LYS A 95 11.47 -5.68 0.75
N LEU A 96 10.77 -5.08 -0.21
CA LEU A 96 9.52 -5.64 -0.75
C LEU A 96 9.79 -6.93 -1.52
N GLU A 97 10.82 -6.96 -2.37
CA GLU A 97 11.24 -8.15 -3.12
C GLU A 97 11.58 -9.31 -2.16
N ALA A 98 12.37 -9.03 -1.12
CA ALA A 98 12.70 -10.04 -0.10
C ALA A 98 11.48 -10.51 0.72
N ASN A 99 10.46 -9.68 0.88
CA ASN A 99 9.27 -10.00 1.66
C ASN A 99 8.24 -10.81 0.88
N PHE A 100 8.04 -10.46 -0.39
CA PHE A 100 7.05 -11.08 -1.28
C PHE A 100 7.63 -12.14 -2.21
N LEU A 101 8.96 -12.28 -2.26
CA LEU A 101 9.69 -13.18 -3.16
C LEU A 101 9.32 -12.91 -4.63
N ARG A 102 9.30 -11.62 -5.00
CA ARG A 102 8.99 -11.13 -6.35
C ARG A 102 10.07 -10.15 -6.78
N ASP A 103 10.32 -10.07 -8.08
CA ASP A 103 11.19 -9.05 -8.65
C ASP A 103 10.34 -7.85 -9.07
N TYR A 104 10.70 -6.66 -8.60
CA TYR A 104 9.95 -5.44 -8.90
C TYR A 104 10.63 -4.62 -10.00
N ASP A 105 11.60 -5.14 -10.75
CA ASP A 105 12.30 -4.45 -11.84
C ASP A 105 11.41 -4.07 -13.04
N ASP A 106 11.99 -3.38 -14.03
CA ASP A 106 11.26 -2.87 -15.20
C ASP A 106 10.75 -3.98 -16.14
N GLU A 107 11.29 -5.20 -16.05
CA GLU A 107 10.86 -6.34 -16.88
C GLU A 107 9.74 -7.12 -16.20
N SER A 108 9.89 -7.39 -14.90
CA SER A 108 8.98 -8.20 -14.09
C SER A 108 7.79 -7.41 -13.54
N TYR A 109 7.95 -6.11 -13.31
CA TYR A 109 6.91 -5.20 -12.83
C TYR A 109 6.88 -3.88 -13.62
N PRO A 110 6.56 -3.93 -14.93
CA PRO A 110 6.62 -2.78 -15.83
C PRO A 110 5.58 -1.69 -15.55
N SER A 111 4.54 -2.00 -14.75
CA SER A 111 3.51 -1.04 -14.37
C SER A 111 2.89 -1.38 -13.01
N ASP A 112 2.46 -0.33 -12.30
CA ASP A 112 1.80 -0.44 -11.01
C ASP A 112 0.40 -1.06 -11.19
N SER A 113 0.20 -2.21 -10.57
CA SER A 113 -0.99 -3.04 -10.76
C SER A 113 -1.55 -3.53 -9.43
N TYR A 114 -2.86 -3.78 -9.41
CA TYR A 114 -3.55 -4.35 -8.26
C TYR A 114 -3.29 -5.86 -8.20
N GLU A 115 -2.80 -6.30 -7.05
CA GLU A 115 -2.48 -7.68 -6.75
C GLU A 115 -3.29 -8.17 -5.54
N ASN A 116 -3.80 -9.39 -5.60
CA ASN A 116 -4.58 -9.96 -4.52
C ASN A 116 -3.70 -10.18 -3.28
N MET A 117 -4.10 -9.62 -2.14
CA MET A 117 -3.39 -9.75 -0.87
C MET A 117 -3.24 -11.20 -0.40
N GLU A 118 -4.11 -12.12 -0.83
CA GLU A 118 -3.99 -13.57 -0.56
C GLU A 118 -2.74 -14.20 -1.16
N TYR A 119 -2.18 -13.60 -2.23
CA TYR A 119 -0.94 -14.04 -2.86
C TYR A 119 0.29 -13.26 -2.41
N LEU A 120 0.12 -12.27 -1.54
CA LEU A 120 1.20 -11.44 -1.01
C LEU A 120 1.49 -11.78 0.45
N PHE A 121 0.44 -11.93 1.26
CA PHE A 121 0.56 -12.13 2.69
C PHE A 121 0.07 -13.52 3.09
N HIS A 122 1.02 -14.37 3.46
CA HIS A 122 0.76 -15.70 4.01
C HIS A 122 1.03 -15.76 5.52
N THR A 123 1.67 -14.75 6.08
CA THR A 123 2.01 -14.66 7.50
C THR A 123 1.91 -13.22 8.01
N TYR A 124 1.60 -13.04 9.29
CA TYR A 124 1.63 -11.71 9.93
C TYR A 124 3.02 -11.08 9.91
N THR A 125 4.09 -11.88 9.93
CA THR A 125 5.46 -11.36 9.81
C THR A 125 5.71 -10.68 8.48
N GLN A 126 5.10 -11.14 7.38
CA GLN A 126 5.19 -10.44 6.09
C GLN A 126 4.46 -9.10 6.13
N VAL A 127 3.32 -9.03 6.84
CA VAL A 127 2.60 -7.76 7.04
C VAL A 127 3.47 -6.80 7.84
N ASP A 128 4.08 -7.24 8.95
CA ASP A 128 4.95 -6.40 9.77
C ASP A 128 6.16 -5.87 8.99
N LYS A 129 6.80 -6.71 8.18
CA LYS A 129 7.91 -6.31 7.31
C LYS A 129 7.48 -5.31 6.24
N PHE A 130 6.29 -5.50 5.66
CA PHE A 130 5.72 -4.55 4.70
C PHE A 130 5.49 -3.19 5.36
N LEU A 131 4.80 -3.14 6.50
CA LEU A 131 4.51 -1.91 7.23
C LEU A 131 5.81 -1.21 7.68
N GLY A 132 6.79 -1.95 8.20
CA GLY A 132 8.10 -1.38 8.55
C GLY A 132 8.89 -0.86 7.35
N THR A 133 8.68 -1.43 6.16
CA THR A 133 9.26 -0.91 4.92
C THR A 133 8.61 0.42 4.54
N VAL A 134 7.27 0.49 4.58
CA VAL A 134 6.50 1.73 4.32
C VAL A 134 6.90 2.82 5.31
N GLU A 135 6.93 2.52 6.60
CA GLU A 135 7.38 3.44 7.66
C GLU A 135 8.79 3.98 7.37
N GLY A 136 9.73 3.09 7.01
CA GLY A 136 11.10 3.48 6.67
C GLY A 136 11.20 4.35 5.41
N VAL A 137 10.24 4.28 4.49
CA VAL A 137 10.14 5.20 3.33
C VAL A 137 9.62 6.55 3.78
N VAL A 138 8.54 6.57 4.57
CA VAL A 138 7.97 7.81 5.13
C VAL A 138 9.02 8.62 5.88
N TYR A 139 9.83 7.98 6.73
CA TYR A 139 10.87 8.68 7.47
C TYR A 139 11.96 9.28 6.59
N ARG A 140 12.30 8.61 5.48
CA ARG A 140 13.36 9.08 4.58
C ARG A 140 12.89 10.11 3.56
N LEU A 141 11.61 10.14 3.23
CA LEU A 141 11.04 11.17 2.36
C LEU A 141 10.78 12.50 3.07
N LYS A 142 10.65 12.48 4.41
CA LYS A 142 10.49 13.67 5.25
C LYS A 142 11.81 14.37 5.62
N GLN A 143 12.97 13.77 5.33
CA GLN A 143 14.31 14.29 5.63
C GLN A 143 14.87 15.06 4.45
#